data_AF-A0A820JHB4-F1
#
_entry.id   AF-A0A820JHB4-F1
#
_cell.length_a   1.000
_cell.length_b   1.000
_cell.length_c   1.000
_cell.angle_alpha   90.00
_cell.angle_beta   90.00
_cell.angle_gamma   90.00
#
_symmetry.space_group_name_H-M   'P 1'
#
loop_
_entity.id
_entity.type
_entity.pdbx_description
1 polymer ?
#
loop_
_entity_poly.entity_id
_entity_poly.type
_entity_poly.pdbx_seq_one_letter_code
_entity_poly.pdbx_strand_id
1 'polypeptide(L)'
;MPLNGRGVSFARNDTLMFGVSQFGNSSIYIYNINWTPNISTSIVQTFTPTSSSSWAIDTVNDSFPLMTSWDSSTPVYAIESSSGTNKTWSRIPMDATKTGSTEFLGDAVTDNCGRIWMVVYGFGIRIFDPSGTILLANWTRSTGLSNILLLANYELFVTDYDGNSMYHFNPNLQCTR
;
A
#
# COMPACT_ATOMS: atom_id res chain seq x y z
N MET A 1 15.12 17.04 10.99
CA MET A 1 14.92 15.60 11.29
C MET A 1 14.78 14.89 9.95
N PRO A 2 15.39 13.70 9.73
CA PRO A 2 15.32 13.01 8.45
C PRO A 2 13.88 12.51 8.18
N LEU A 3 13.46 12.57 6.91
CA LEU A 3 12.21 11.98 6.45
C LEU A 3 12.33 10.44 6.53
N ASN A 4 11.31 9.77 7.06
CA ASN A 4 11.28 8.32 7.06
C ASN A 4 10.65 7.83 5.75
N GLY A 5 11.41 7.06 4.98
CA GLY A 5 10.85 6.28 3.86
C GLY A 5 9.85 5.26 4.41
N ARG A 6 8.67 5.18 3.80
CA ARG A 6 7.53 4.43 4.32
C ARG A 6 7.04 3.35 3.37
N GLY A 7 6.97 3.67 2.09
CA GLY A 7 6.64 2.70 1.05
C GLY A 7 7.29 3.07 -0.27
N VAL A 8 7.51 2.06 -1.10
CA VAL A 8 8.02 2.20 -2.45
C VAL A 8 7.26 1.23 -3.33
N SER A 9 6.79 1.70 -4.48
CA SER A 9 6.12 0.84 -5.44
C SER A 9 6.43 1.27 -6.88
N PHE A 10 6.46 0.29 -7.78
CA PHE A 10 6.78 0.47 -9.19
C PHE A 10 5.49 0.44 -10.01
N ALA A 11 5.12 1.56 -10.62
CA ALA A 11 4.09 1.58 -11.65
C ALA A 11 4.70 1.19 -13.01
N ARG A 12 3.88 0.73 -13.97
CA ARG A 12 4.41 0.43 -15.33
C ARG A 12 4.95 1.70 -16.00
N ASN A 13 5.77 1.51 -17.03
CA ASN A 13 6.45 2.58 -17.80
C ASN A 13 7.50 3.34 -16.99
N ASP A 14 8.38 2.62 -16.30
CA ASP A 14 9.56 3.17 -15.62
C ASP A 14 9.24 4.25 -14.58
N THR A 15 8.04 4.18 -13.99
CA THR A 15 7.58 5.12 -12.97
C THR A 15 7.74 4.51 -11.58
N LEU A 16 8.43 5.22 -10.70
CA LEU A 16 8.61 4.85 -9.30
C LEU A 16 7.83 5.79 -8.41
N MET A 17 7.02 5.24 -7.52
CA MET A 17 6.34 6.00 -6.48
C MET A 17 7.02 5.75 -5.14
N PHE A 18 7.40 6.82 -4.45
CA PHE A 18 8.06 6.76 -3.16
C PHE A 18 7.28 7.58 -2.14
N GLY A 19 6.70 6.89 -1.16
CA GLY A 19 6.01 7.50 -0.04
C GLY A 19 7.00 7.82 1.07
N VAL A 20 7.09 9.10 1.43
CA VAL A 20 7.76 9.56 2.65
C VAL A 20 6.74 10.08 3.63
N SER A 21 7.01 9.86 4.92
CA SER A 21 6.14 10.37 5.96
C SER A 21 6.91 10.68 7.24
N GLN A 22 6.58 11.83 7.82
CA GLN A 22 7.03 12.26 9.12
C GLN A 22 5.82 12.84 9.85
N PHE A 23 5.54 12.42 11.09
CA PHE A 23 4.38 12.84 11.89
C PHE A 23 3.93 14.30 11.63
N GLY A 24 2.85 14.48 10.88
CA GLY A 24 2.32 15.79 10.49
C GLY A 24 2.47 16.14 9.02
N ASN A 25 3.35 15.45 8.28
CA ASN A 25 3.73 15.77 6.92
C ASN A 25 4.05 14.49 6.13
N SER A 26 3.18 14.14 5.20
CA SER A 26 3.41 13.07 4.24
C SER A 26 3.65 13.67 2.86
N SER A 27 4.44 12.99 2.04
CA SER A 27 4.58 13.34 0.63
C SER A 27 4.83 12.07 -0.17
N ILE A 28 4.21 12.00 -1.33
CA ILE A 28 4.44 10.96 -2.31
C ILE A 28 5.18 11.62 -3.46
N TYR A 29 6.37 11.11 -3.74
CA TYR A 29 7.18 11.52 -4.88
C TYR A 29 7.03 10.51 -6.00
N ILE A 30 6.80 11.01 -7.20
CA ILE A 30 6.68 10.22 -8.41
C ILE A 30 7.91 10.52 -9.26
N TYR A 31 8.69 9.49 -9.53
CA TYR A 31 9.92 9.55 -10.30
C TYR A 31 9.75 8.85 -11.64
N ASN A 32 10.36 9.39 -12.69
CA ASN A 32 10.72 8.60 -13.86
C ASN A 32 12.10 7.98 -13.62
N ILE A 33 12.25 6.72 -13.99
CA ILE A 33 13.50 5.99 -14.01
C ILE A 33 14.00 5.93 -15.45
N ASN A 34 15.27 6.26 -15.66
CA ASN A 34 15.93 6.07 -16.94
C ASN A 34 16.88 4.87 -16.85
N TRP A 35 16.47 3.74 -17.43
CA TRP A 35 17.22 2.49 -17.46
C TRP A 35 18.32 2.50 -18.52
N THR A 36 19.30 3.38 -18.33
CA THR A 36 20.57 3.33 -19.06
C THR A 36 21.63 2.66 -18.18
N PRO A 37 22.82 2.32 -18.72
CA PRO A 37 23.93 1.85 -17.89
C PRO A 37 24.28 2.75 -16.70
N ASN A 38 23.91 4.03 -16.77
CA ASN A 38 23.95 4.99 -15.67
C ASN A 38 22.52 5.32 -15.22
N ILE A 39 21.92 4.43 -14.41
CA ILE A 39 20.56 4.60 -13.89
C ILE A 39 20.43 5.99 -13.27
N SER A 40 19.40 6.71 -13.70
CA SER A 40 19.07 8.05 -13.18
C SER A 40 17.59 8.14 -12.90
N THR A 41 17.23 9.01 -11.95
CA THR A 41 15.84 9.30 -11.59
C THR A 41 15.59 10.79 -11.62
N SER A 42 14.37 11.18 -11.99
CA SER A 42 13.92 12.57 -11.92
C SER A 42 12.52 12.63 -11.33
N ILE A 43 12.30 13.56 -10.39
CA ILE A 43 10.96 13.80 -9.84
C ILE A 43 10.12 14.45 -10.95
N VAL A 44 9.01 13.81 -11.29
CA VAL A 44 8.03 14.33 -12.24
C VAL A 44 6.91 15.02 -11.49
N GLN A 45 6.57 14.53 -10.29
CA GLN A 45 5.47 15.05 -9.51
C GLN A 45 5.63 14.80 -8.02
N THR A 46 5.05 15.70 -7.21
CA THR A 46 4.88 15.54 -5.77
C THR A 46 3.40 15.67 -5.41
N PHE A 47 2.92 14.79 -4.55
CA PHE A 47 1.58 14.84 -3.97
C PHE A 47 1.69 14.88 -2.45
N THR A 48 1.10 15.89 -1.80
CA THR A 48 1.03 16.01 -0.35
C THR A 48 -0.36 15.58 0.09
N PRO A 49 -0.50 14.38 0.66
CA PRO A 49 -1.81 13.84 0.93
C PRO A 49 -2.25 14.42 2.30
N THR A 50 -3.54 14.71 2.50
CA THR A 50 -4.05 15.54 3.63
C THR A 50 -3.90 14.93 5.03
N SER A 51 -3.61 13.63 5.16
CA SER A 51 -3.30 12.99 6.45
C SER A 51 -1.84 13.11 6.81
N SER A 52 -1.60 13.32 8.09
CA SER A 52 -0.28 13.51 8.71
C SER A 52 0.59 12.24 8.81
N SER A 53 0.06 11.07 8.42
CA SER A 53 0.64 9.77 8.77
C SER A 53 0.55 8.71 7.67
N SER A 54 0.83 9.03 6.40
CA SER A 54 0.92 8.00 5.34
C SER A 54 1.98 6.94 5.72
N TRP A 55 1.72 5.65 5.47
CA TRP A 55 2.57 4.56 5.98
C TRP A 55 3.05 3.57 4.93
N ALA A 56 2.23 3.22 3.94
CA ALA A 56 2.67 2.43 2.81
C ALA A 56 1.98 2.92 1.53
N ILE A 57 2.60 2.58 0.40
CA ILE A 57 2.04 2.82 -0.93
C ILE A 57 2.34 1.59 -1.77
N ASP A 58 1.30 1.06 -2.43
CA ASP A 58 1.46 0.00 -3.41
C ASP A 58 0.66 0.29 -4.68
N THR A 59 1.10 -0.21 -5.83
CA THR A 59 0.48 0.04 -7.13
C THR A 59 -0.41 -1.13 -7.52
N VAL A 60 -1.73 -0.88 -7.61
CA VAL A 60 -2.70 -1.87 -8.12
C VAL A 60 -2.57 -1.98 -9.63
N ASN A 61 -2.43 -0.82 -10.28
CA ASN A 61 -2.18 -0.68 -11.71
C ASN A 61 -1.65 0.74 -12.00
N ASP A 62 -1.45 1.06 -13.28
CA ASP A 62 -0.85 2.30 -13.78
C ASP A 62 -1.59 3.61 -13.41
N SER A 63 -2.80 3.51 -12.86
CA SER A 63 -3.65 4.65 -12.49
C SER A 63 -4.11 4.64 -11.03
N PHE A 64 -3.82 3.58 -10.27
CA PHE A 64 -4.40 3.35 -8.94
C PHE A 64 -3.37 2.81 -7.94
N PRO A 65 -2.62 3.66 -7.21
CA PRO A 65 -1.95 3.21 -6.02
C PRO A 65 -2.88 3.12 -4.80
N LEU A 66 -2.75 2.06 -4.00
CA LEU A 66 -3.25 2.01 -2.63
C LEU A 66 -2.30 2.74 -1.71
N MET A 67 -2.86 3.44 -0.73
CA MET A 67 -2.12 4.11 0.32
C MET A 67 -2.76 3.79 1.67
N THR A 68 -1.93 3.39 2.63
CA THR A 68 -2.34 3.24 4.03
C THR A 68 -1.86 4.43 4.85
N SER A 69 -2.53 4.67 5.97
CA SER A 69 -2.05 5.60 6.98
C SER A 69 -2.03 5.00 8.37
N TRP A 70 -1.02 5.39 9.14
CA TRP A 70 -0.90 5.14 10.57
C TRP A 70 -1.77 6.12 11.36
N ASP A 71 -3.06 6.10 11.05
CA ASP A 71 -4.08 6.89 11.71
C ASP A 71 -5.29 5.98 11.92
N SER A 72 -5.62 5.73 13.19
CA SER A 72 -6.67 4.81 13.57
C SER A 72 -8.08 5.32 13.19
N SER A 73 -8.21 6.55 12.71
CA SER A 73 -9.44 7.10 12.14
C SER A 73 -9.60 6.89 10.64
N THR A 74 -8.58 6.38 9.94
CA THR A 74 -8.53 6.35 8.47
C THR A 74 -8.69 4.95 7.87
N PRO A 75 -9.40 4.78 6.74
CA PRO A 75 -9.45 3.53 5.97
C PRO A 75 -8.23 3.39 5.04
N VAL A 76 -8.20 2.34 4.22
CA VAL A 76 -7.32 2.29 3.04
C VAL A 76 -7.81 3.34 2.03
N TYR A 77 -6.87 4.04 1.40
CA TYR A 77 -7.17 4.97 0.31
C TYR A 77 -6.70 4.41 -1.02
N ALA A 78 -7.54 4.46 -2.04
CA ALA A 78 -7.06 4.51 -3.41
C ALA A 78 -6.62 5.95 -3.72
N ILE A 79 -5.55 6.09 -4.49
CA ILE A 79 -5.17 7.37 -5.08
C ILE A 79 -5.44 7.26 -6.58
N GLU A 80 -6.27 8.15 -7.11
CA GLU A 80 -6.53 8.21 -8.54
C GLU A 80 -5.81 9.39 -9.17
N SER A 81 -5.22 9.18 -10.35
CA SER A 81 -4.76 10.28 -11.20
C SER A 81 -5.78 10.65 -12.27
N SER A 82 -6.02 11.94 -12.47
CA SER A 82 -6.69 12.40 -13.69
C SER A 82 -5.87 12.08 -14.95
N SER A 83 -6.55 11.89 -16.08
CA SER A 83 -5.89 11.67 -17.38
C SER A 83 -5.12 12.90 -17.85
N GLY A 84 -3.94 12.72 -18.44
CA GLY A 84 -3.15 13.79 -19.07
C GLY A 84 -1.77 14.00 -18.42
N THR A 85 -1.06 15.03 -18.89
CA THR A 85 0.31 15.39 -18.42
C THR A 85 0.32 16.07 -17.05
N ASN A 86 -0.76 16.76 -16.68
CA ASN A 86 -0.94 17.37 -15.35
C ASN A 86 -1.93 16.53 -14.53
N LYS A 87 -1.48 15.35 -14.10
CA LYS A 87 -2.27 14.44 -13.25
C LYS A 87 -2.63 15.15 -11.94
N THR A 88 -3.89 15.25 -11.61
CA THR A 88 -4.35 15.61 -10.26
C THR A 88 -4.60 14.33 -9.49
N TRP A 89 -4.03 14.22 -8.29
CA TRP A 89 -4.19 13.04 -7.45
C TRP A 89 -5.23 13.31 -6.37
N SER A 90 -6.21 12.42 -6.24
CA SER A 90 -7.23 12.51 -5.20
C SER A 90 -7.31 11.21 -4.41
N ARG A 91 -7.67 11.32 -3.13
CA ARG A 91 -7.87 10.17 -2.25
C ARG A 91 -9.32 9.73 -2.34
N ILE A 92 -9.52 8.44 -2.56
CA ILE A 92 -10.83 7.80 -2.50
C ILE A 92 -10.78 6.79 -1.35
N PRO A 93 -11.54 6.99 -0.27
CA PRO A 93 -11.62 5.99 0.79
C PRO A 93 -12.22 4.71 0.20
N MET A 94 -11.60 3.57 0.50
CA MET A 94 -12.14 2.27 0.12
C MET A 94 -13.07 1.74 1.21
N ASP A 95 -14.04 0.92 0.81
CA ASP A 95 -14.91 0.20 1.74
C ASP A 95 -14.12 -0.86 2.55
N ALA A 96 -13.01 -1.35 1.97
CA ALA A 96 -12.06 -2.20 2.67
C ALA A 96 -11.44 -1.42 3.84
N THR A 97 -11.99 -1.66 5.03
CA THR A 97 -11.59 -0.97 6.25
C THR A 97 -11.30 -1.91 7.39
N LYS A 98 -10.61 -1.37 8.38
CA LYS A 98 -10.39 -2.00 9.68
C LYS A 98 -11.67 -1.96 10.52
N THR A 99 -11.95 -3.02 11.26
CA THR A 99 -13.15 -3.16 12.09
C THR A 99 -13.09 -2.38 13.39
N GLY A 100 -11.88 -2.12 13.91
CA GLY A 100 -11.68 -1.40 15.18
C GLY A 100 -11.18 0.04 14.98
N SER A 101 -11.63 0.95 15.85
CA SER A 101 -11.17 2.35 15.90
C SER A 101 -9.75 2.52 16.46
N THR A 102 -9.15 1.45 16.97
CA THR A 102 -7.78 1.40 17.52
C THR A 102 -6.80 0.65 16.62
N GLU A 103 -7.27 0.09 15.50
CA GLU A 103 -6.40 -0.67 14.61
C GLU A 103 -5.64 0.29 13.68
N PHE A 104 -4.41 -0.06 13.33
CA PHE A 104 -3.58 0.69 12.38
C PHE A 104 -3.36 -0.13 11.13
N LEU A 105 -3.38 0.52 9.97
CA LEU A 105 -3.13 -0.12 8.70
C LEU A 105 -1.64 -0.04 8.40
N GLY A 106 -1.00 -1.19 8.31
CA GLY A 106 0.40 -1.29 7.87
C GLY A 106 0.46 -1.07 6.37
N ASP A 107 -0.11 -1.98 5.61
CA ASP A 107 0.05 -2.01 4.16
C ASP A 107 -1.17 -2.65 3.49
N ALA A 108 -1.37 -2.36 2.21
CA ALA A 108 -2.46 -2.92 1.43
C ALA A 108 -2.03 -3.13 -0.01
N VAL A 109 -2.31 -4.31 -0.55
CA VAL A 109 -1.94 -4.73 -1.90
C VAL A 109 -3.11 -5.44 -2.57
N THR A 110 -3.10 -5.54 -3.89
CA THR A 110 -4.14 -6.25 -4.64
C THR A 110 -3.57 -7.46 -5.36
N ASP A 111 -4.35 -8.53 -5.45
CA ASP A 111 -3.99 -9.66 -6.29
C ASP A 111 -4.56 -9.60 -7.71
N ASN A 112 -4.20 -10.60 -8.51
CA ASN A 112 -4.66 -10.73 -9.90
C ASN A 112 -6.18 -10.95 -10.05
N CYS A 113 -6.90 -11.29 -8.98
CA CYS A 113 -8.36 -11.38 -8.97
C CYS A 113 -9.02 -10.05 -8.55
N GLY A 114 -8.21 -9.02 -8.24
CA GLY A 114 -8.66 -7.74 -7.72
C GLY A 114 -8.97 -7.75 -6.21
N ARG A 115 -8.72 -8.85 -5.48
CA ARG A 115 -8.95 -8.87 -4.03
C ARG A 115 -7.95 -7.96 -3.32
N ILE A 116 -8.39 -7.33 -2.23
CA ILE A 116 -7.56 -6.41 -1.45
C ILE A 116 -7.03 -7.14 -0.22
N TRP A 117 -5.71 -7.23 -0.10
CA TRP A 117 -4.99 -7.84 1.01
C TRP A 117 -4.44 -6.75 1.90
N MET A 118 -4.85 -6.75 3.15
CA MET A 118 -4.59 -5.65 4.08
C MET A 118 -3.90 -6.17 5.33
N VAL A 119 -2.75 -5.59 5.64
CA VAL A 119 -2.04 -5.81 6.91
C VAL A 119 -2.59 -4.85 7.95
N VAL A 120 -3.06 -5.42 9.06
CA VAL A 120 -3.59 -4.68 10.21
C VAL A 120 -2.65 -4.90 11.39
N TYR A 121 -1.96 -3.85 11.81
CA TYR A 121 -0.92 -3.93 12.84
C TYR A 121 -1.49 -4.42 14.17
N GLY A 122 -0.95 -5.54 14.68
CA GLY A 122 -1.43 -6.21 15.89
C GLY A 122 -2.63 -7.13 15.69
N PHE A 123 -3.19 -7.21 14.47
CA PHE A 123 -4.40 -7.98 14.17
C PHE A 123 -4.22 -8.98 13.01
N GLY A 124 -3.17 -8.85 12.20
CA GLY A 124 -2.81 -9.82 11.17
C GLY A 124 -3.15 -9.34 9.76
N ILE A 125 -3.78 -10.19 8.95
CA ILE A 125 -4.06 -9.93 7.53
C ILE A 125 -5.54 -10.16 7.24
N ARG A 126 -6.16 -9.23 6.52
CA ARG A 126 -7.54 -9.32 6.04
C ARG A 126 -7.59 -9.30 4.53
N ILE A 127 -8.50 -10.08 3.95
CA ILE A 127 -8.70 -10.17 2.51
C ILE A 127 -10.13 -9.78 2.21
N PHE A 128 -10.30 -8.79 1.34
CA PHE A 128 -11.62 -8.33 0.88
C PHE A 128 -11.84 -8.68 -0.59
N ASP A 129 -13.11 -8.70 -0.98
CA ASP A 129 -13.52 -8.72 -2.38
C ASP A 129 -13.04 -7.45 -3.13
N PRO A 130 -13.13 -7.43 -4.47
CA PRO A 130 -12.63 -6.28 -5.24
C PRO A 130 -13.32 -4.96 -4.94
N SER A 131 -14.58 -4.97 -4.47
CA SER A 131 -15.26 -3.76 -3.99
C SER A 131 -14.81 -3.33 -2.60
N GLY A 132 -14.10 -4.18 -1.85
CA GLY A 132 -13.69 -3.92 -0.47
C GLY A 132 -14.81 -4.12 0.56
N THR A 133 -15.99 -4.54 0.13
CA THR A 133 -17.21 -4.61 0.93
C THR A 133 -17.34 -5.92 1.71
N ILE A 134 -16.81 -7.02 1.20
CA ILE A 134 -16.98 -8.36 1.77
C ILE A 134 -15.63 -8.86 2.26
N LEU A 135 -15.53 -9.15 3.57
CA LEU A 135 -14.38 -9.85 4.15
C LEU A 135 -14.40 -11.32 3.71
N LEU A 136 -13.47 -11.71 2.85
CA LEU A 136 -13.33 -13.06 2.32
C LEU A 136 -12.55 -13.99 3.26
N ALA A 137 -11.50 -13.47 3.89
CA ALA A 137 -10.67 -14.22 4.81
C ALA A 137 -9.94 -13.31 5.81
N ASN A 138 -9.56 -13.89 6.94
CA ASN A 138 -8.80 -13.21 8.00
C ASN A 138 -7.80 -14.18 8.61
N TRP A 139 -6.53 -13.78 8.69
CA TRP A 139 -5.50 -14.47 9.46
C TRP A 139 -5.10 -13.62 10.62
N THR A 140 -5.48 -14.06 11.82
CA THR A 140 -5.17 -13.34 13.06
C THR A 140 -3.73 -13.57 13.47
N ARG A 141 -3.00 -12.49 13.73
CA ARG A 141 -1.69 -12.54 14.37
C ARG A 141 -1.51 -11.31 15.24
N SER A 142 -1.19 -11.52 16.52
CA SER A 142 -1.03 -10.47 17.52
C SER A 142 0.36 -9.81 17.50
N THR A 143 1.00 -9.73 16.33
CA THR A 143 2.32 -9.11 16.16
C THR A 143 2.22 -7.86 15.31
N GLY A 144 3.29 -7.06 15.32
CA GLY A 144 3.37 -5.79 14.61
C GLY A 144 3.60 -5.94 13.11
N LEU A 145 2.77 -6.73 12.42
CA LEU A 145 2.86 -6.87 10.98
C LEU A 145 2.72 -5.49 10.31
N SER A 146 3.60 -5.19 9.35
CA SER A 146 3.71 -3.83 8.79
C SER A 146 3.64 -3.74 7.28
N ASN A 147 4.35 -4.60 6.54
CA ASN A 147 4.43 -4.54 5.08
C ASN A 147 4.16 -5.90 4.48
N ILE A 148 3.55 -5.93 3.31
CA ILE A 148 3.22 -7.17 2.59
C ILE A 148 3.77 -7.12 1.18
N LEU A 149 4.43 -8.20 0.78
CA LEU A 149 4.77 -8.49 -0.61
C LEU A 149 3.90 -9.66 -1.05
N LEU A 150 3.03 -9.42 -2.03
CA LEU A 150 2.19 -10.45 -2.62
C LEU A 150 2.73 -10.86 -3.98
N LEU A 151 2.93 -12.16 -4.18
CA LEU A 151 3.43 -12.71 -5.42
C LEU A 151 2.29 -13.13 -6.35
N ALA A 152 2.60 -13.27 -7.64
CA ALA A 152 1.64 -13.68 -8.66
C ALA A 152 1.02 -15.08 -8.43
N ASN A 153 1.67 -15.92 -7.64
CA ASN A 153 1.18 -17.25 -7.22
C ASN A 153 0.40 -17.22 -5.90
N TYR A 154 0.05 -16.03 -5.38
CA TYR A 154 -0.67 -15.80 -4.11
C TYR A 154 0.09 -16.18 -2.84
N GLU A 155 1.36 -16.57 -2.96
CA GLU A 155 2.24 -16.58 -1.81
C GLU A 155 2.58 -15.15 -1.39
N LEU A 156 2.79 -14.94 -0.10
CA LEU A 156 3.10 -13.62 0.41
C LEU A 156 4.16 -13.65 1.49
N PHE A 157 4.89 -12.55 1.58
CA PHE A 157 5.83 -12.27 2.64
C PHE A 157 5.31 -11.08 3.45
N VAL A 158 5.33 -11.19 4.78
CA VAL A 158 4.97 -10.07 5.65
C VAL A 158 6.08 -9.80 6.64
N THR A 159 6.43 -8.53 6.80
CA THR A 159 7.41 -8.09 7.79
C THR A 159 6.75 -7.82 9.13
N ASP A 160 7.47 -8.11 10.21
CA ASP A 160 7.10 -7.81 11.60
C ASP A 160 7.96 -6.65 12.08
N TYR A 161 7.34 -5.46 12.22
CA TYR A 161 8.01 -4.24 12.65
C TYR A 161 8.56 -4.36 14.08
N ASP A 162 7.83 -5.04 14.97
CA ASP A 162 8.25 -5.20 16.37
C ASP A 162 9.20 -6.38 16.53
N GLY A 163 8.94 -7.47 15.79
CA GLY A 163 9.67 -8.73 15.92
C GLY A 163 10.95 -8.85 15.09
N ASN A 164 11.30 -7.83 14.28
CA ASN A 164 12.45 -7.87 13.35
C ASN A 164 12.51 -9.16 12.51
N SER A 165 11.34 -9.63 12.08
CA SER A 165 11.17 -10.93 11.42
C SER A 165 10.39 -10.77 10.13
N MET A 166 10.49 -11.77 9.25
CA MET A 166 9.67 -11.89 8.06
C MET A 166 9.00 -13.26 8.07
N TYR A 167 7.73 -13.30 7.68
CA TYR A 167 6.95 -14.53 7.58
C TYR A 167 6.56 -14.78 6.14
N HIS A 168 6.62 -16.04 5.74
CA HIS A 168 6.10 -16.53 4.47
C HIS A 168 4.75 -17.21 4.71
N PHE A 169 3.75 -16.88 3.91
CA PHE A 169 2.45 -17.54 3.94
C PHE A 169 2.10 -18.06 2.55
N ASN A 170 1.65 -19.31 2.51
CA ASN A 170 0.98 -19.88 1.36
C ASN A 170 -0.48 -20.17 1.74
N PRO A 171 -1.40 -19.30 1.35
CA PRO A 171 -2.80 -19.40 1.74
C PRO A 171 -3.59 -20.39 0.89
N ASN A 172 -2.99 -20.99 -0.14
CA ASN A 172 -3.64 -21.86 -1.12
C ASN A 172 -4.91 -21.23 -1.75
N LEU A 173 -4.92 -19.90 -1.88
CA LEU A 173 -6.00 -19.17 -2.52
C LEU A 173 -5.73 -19.06 -4.03
N GLN A 174 -6.77 -19.19 -4.84
CA GLN A 174 -6.73 -19.00 -6.29
C GLN A 174 -7.94 -18.17 -6.71
N CYS A 175 -7.90 -17.54 -7.90
CA CYS A 175 -9.14 -16.98 -8.47
C CYS A 175 -10.09 -18.14 -8.78
N THR A 176 -11.32 -18.06 -8.28
CA THR A 176 -12.41 -18.86 -8.84
C THR A 176 -12.75 -18.28 -10.20
N ARG A 177 -12.42 -19.02 -11.28
CA ARG A 177 -12.86 -18.67 -12.64
C ARG A 177 -14.37 -18.80 -12.79
#